data_AF-A0A128A374-F1
#
_entry.id   AF-A0A128A374-F1
#
_cell.length_a   1.000
_cell.length_b   1.000
_cell.length_c   1.000
_cell.angle_alpha   90.00
_cell.angle_beta   90.00
_cell.angle_gamma   90.00
#
_symmetry.space_group_name_H-M   'P 1'
#
loop_
_entity.id
_entity.type
_entity.pdbx_description
1 polymer ?
#
loop_
_entity_poly.entity_id
_entity_poly.type
_entity_poly.pdbx_seq_one_letter_code
_entity_poly.pdbx_strand_id
1 'polypeptide(L)' 'MREPVTISLEDKTIKKIDDSKGKHEPRSRFVEDIILEYFEQISSTVQRKGTKRNQK' A
#
# COMPACT_ATOMS: atom_id res chain seq x y z
N MET A 1 18.77 1.43 12.57
CA MET A 1 17.67 0.47 12.79
C MET A 1 16.37 1.23 12.64
N ARG A 2 15.39 0.72 11.87
CA ARG A 2 14.05 1.34 11.77
C ARG A 2 13.24 0.94 13.01
N GLU A 3 12.38 1.83 13.50
CA GLU A 3 11.50 1.54 14.63
C GLU A 3 10.37 0.59 14.21
N PRO A 4 10.01 -0.41 15.04
CA PRO A 4 8.90 -1.31 14.73
C PRO A 4 7.57 -0.57 14.87
N VAL A 5 6.68 -0.75 13.88
CA VAL A 5 5.30 -0.25 13.93
C VAL A 5 4.37 -1.42 14.21
N THR A 6 3.47 -1.25 15.17
CA THR A 6 2.41 -2.23 15.46
C THR A 6 1.11 -1.76 14.82
N ILE A 7 0.45 -2.65 14.09
CA ILE A 7 -0.86 -2.40 13.48
C ILE A 7 -1.83 -3.51 13.89
N SER A 8 -3.10 -3.15 14.08
CA SER A 8 -4.18 -4.11 14.32
C SER A 8 -4.95 -4.35 13.03
N LEU A 9 -5.13 -5.62 12.66
CA LEU A 9 -5.84 -6.04 11.46
C LEU A 9 -6.82 -7.15 11.84
N GLU A 10 -7.91 -7.28 11.06
CA GLU A 10 -8.82 -8.42 11.20
C GLU A 10 -8.13 -9.74 10.81
N ASP A 11 -8.50 -10.85 11.48
CA ASP A 11 -7.94 -12.18 11.23
C ASP A 11 -8.03 -12.60 9.75
N LYS A 12 -9.15 -12.27 9.09
CA LYS A 12 -9.35 -12.57 7.67
C LYS A 12 -8.34 -11.87 6.77
N THR A 13 -7.88 -10.68 7.17
CA THR A 13 -6.86 -9.90 6.46
C THR A 13 -5.48 -10.46 6.72
N ILE A 14 -5.18 -10.85 7.97
CA ILE A 14 -3.93 -11.52 8.33
C ILE A 14 -3.76 -12.81 7.51
N LYS A 15 -4.82 -13.61 7.41
CA LYS A 15 -4.81 -14.85 6.60
C LYS A 15 -4.53 -14.56 5.13
N LYS A 16 -5.18 -13.55 4.55
CA LYS A 16 -4.92 -13.15 3.16
C LYS A 16 -3.47 -12.72 2.93
N ILE A 17 -2.86 -12.02 3.89
CA ILE A 17 -1.44 -11.64 3.82
C ILE A 17 -0.56 -12.89 3.81
N ASP A 18 -0.83 -13.86 4.69
CA ASP A 18 -0.06 -15.10 4.74
C ASP A 18 -0.18 -15.95 3.47
N ASP A 19 -1.38 -15.98 2.87
CA ASP A 19 -1.64 -16.70 1.62
C ASP A 19 -1.00 -16.01 0.40
N SER A 20 -0.78 -14.68 0.46
CA SER A 20 -0.32 -13.87 -0.68
C SER A 20 1.17 -13.53 -0.66
N LYS A 21 1.79 -13.45 0.52
CA LYS A 21 3.22 -13.14 0.66
C LYS A 21 4.09 -14.26 0.09
N GLY A 22 5.33 -13.96 -0.27
CA GLY A 22 6.29 -15.00 -0.64
C GLY A 22 6.47 -16.05 0.47
N LYS A 23 6.66 -17.33 0.08
CA LYS A 23 6.77 -18.47 1.00
C LYS A 23 7.80 -18.26 2.13
N HIS A 24 8.87 -17.53 1.85
CA HIS A 24 9.95 -17.21 2.80
C HIS A 24 10.01 -15.73 3.20
N GLU A 25 9.04 -14.93 2.78
CA GLU A 25 9.04 -13.49 3.07
C GLU A 25 8.32 -13.19 4.38
N PRO A 26 8.80 -12.20 5.16
CA PRO A 26 8.08 -11.72 6.32
C PRO A 26 6.84 -10.92 5.89
N ARG A 27 5.78 -10.96 6.70
CA ARG A 27 4.54 -10.17 6.46
C ARG A 27 4.83 -8.69 6.25
N SER A 28 5.81 -8.14 6.97
CA SER A 28 6.20 -6.73 6.89
C SER A 28 6.61 -6.32 5.48
N ARG A 29 7.32 -7.19 4.74
CA ARG A 29 7.75 -6.87 3.36
C ARG A 29 6.55 -6.70 2.44
N PHE A 30 5.61 -7.65 2.49
CA PHE A 30 4.37 -7.59 1.72
C PHE A 30 3.49 -6.38 2.09
N VAL A 31 3.40 -6.07 3.38
CA VAL A 31 2.64 -4.89 3.87
C VAL A 31 3.29 -3.58 3.42
N GLU A 32 4.63 -3.48 3.45
CA GLU A 32 5.36 -2.31 2.93
C GLU A 32 5.06 -2.08 1.44
N ASP A 33 5.10 -3.14 0.62
CA ASP A 33 4.83 -3.04 -0.82
C ASP A 33 3.40 -2.54 -1.10
N ILE A 34 2.40 -3.03 -0.35
CA ILE A 34 1.00 -2.56 -0.46
C ILE A 34 0.88 -1.08 -0.07
N ILE A 35 1.52 -0.67 1.02
CA ILE A 35 1.45 0.73 1.48
C ILE A 35 2.08 1.67 0.45
N LEU A 36 3.22 1.29 -0.12
CA LEU A 36 3.90 2.06 -1.17
C LEU A 36 3.02 2.18 -2.42
N GLU A 37 2.46 1.09 -2.91
CA GLU A 37 1.57 1.09 -4.06
C GLU A 37 0.34 2.01 -3.83
N TYR A 38 -0.25 1.95 -2.63
CA TYR A 38 -1.37 2.79 -2.26
C TYR A 38 -1.01 4.29 -2.28
N PHE A 39 0.16 4.67 -1.76
CA PHE A 39 0.63 6.06 -1.83
C PHE A 39 0.90 6.53 -3.26
N GLU A 40 1.47 5.69 -4.11
CA GLU A 40 1.69 5.99 -5.52
C GLU A 40 0.37 6.22 -6.27
N GLN A 41 -0.63 5.37 -6.04
CA GLN A 41 -1.97 5.52 -6.62
C GLN A 41 -2.67 6.82 -6.17
N ILE A 42 -2.54 7.19 -4.89
CA ILE A 42 -3.08 8.48 -4.39
C ILE A 42 -2.40 9.65 -5.11
N SER A 43 -1.06 9.64 -5.16
CA SER A 43 -0.30 10.75 -5.74
C SER A 43 -0.63 10.98 -7.23
N SER A 44 -0.81 9.91 -8.00
CA SER A 44 -1.19 9.98 -9.41
C SER A 44 -2.65 10.41 -9.63
N THR A 45 -3.55 10.07 -8.71
CA THR A 45 -4.96 10.51 -8.76
C THR A 45 -5.10 12.01 -8.50
N VAL A 46 -4.28 12.56 -7.60
CA VAL A 46 -4.28 14.01 -7.31
C VAL A 46 -3.79 14.82 -8.50
N GLN A 47 -2.78 14.35 -9.25
CA GLN A 47 -2.28 15.05 -10.45
C GLN A 47 -3.30 15.10 -11.60
N ARG A 48 -4.11 14.05 -11.81
CA ARG A 48 -5.12 14.01 -12.89
C ARG A 48 -6.27 15.00 -12.72
N LYS A 49 -6.51 15.51 -11.50
CA LYS A 49 -7.52 16.55 -11.25
C LYS A 49 -7.00 17.97 -11.55
N GLY A 50 -5.69 18.16 -11.74
CA GLY A 50 -5.07 19.47 -11.99
C GLY A 50 -5.03 19.93 -13.44
N THR A 51 -5.43 19.09 -14.41
CA THR A 51 -5.33 19.39 -15.85
C THR A 51 -6.69 19.41 -16.55
N LYS A 52 -7.62 20.24 -16.07
CA LYS A 52 -8.66 20.82 -16.93
C LYS A 52 -8.43 22.32 -17.03
N ARG A 53 -7.38 22.71 -17.76
CA ARG A 53 -7.19 24.10 -18.18
C ARG A 53 -7.83 24.25 -19.55
N ASN A 54 -8.96 24.97 -19.59
CA ASN A 54 -9.64 25.54 -20.75
C ASN A 54 -8.81 25.50 -22.05
N GLN A 55 -9.24 24.70 -23.02
CA GLN A 55 -9.08 25.09 -24.42
C GLN A 55 -10.35 25.87 -24.79
N LYS A 56 -10.14 27.17 -25.02
CA LYS A 56 -11.09 28.10 -25.60
C LYS A 56 -11.51 27.66 -26.98
#